data_AF-A0AAD4BH15-F1
#
_entry.id   AF-A0AAD4BH15-F1
#
_cell.length_a   1.000
_cell.length_b   1.000
_cell.length_c   1.000
_cell.angle_alpha   90.00
_cell.angle_beta   90.00
_cell.angle_gamma   90.00
#
_symmetry.space_group_name_H-M   'P 1'
#
loop_
_entity.id
_entity.type
_entity.pdbx_description
1 polymer ?
#
loop_
_entity_poly.entity_id
_entity_poly.type
_entity_poly.pdbx_seq_one_letter_code
_entity_poly.pdbx_strand_id
1 'polypeptide(L)'
;MENLHEVIALKQASLDLRPQGHPDRSMSLNNLALCLSTRYKQLEIMQDLDATIVLAREAFLPRPQGHPDRSTPPDTLARYLCDRFRSTRQLEDQEELFSSYAQAFELREQ
;
A
#
# COMPACT_ATOMS: atom_id res chain seq x y z
N MET A 1 0.49 19.15 -11.73
CA MET A 1 -0.68 18.27 -11.55
C MET A 1 -0.82 17.27 -12.69
N GLU A 2 -0.67 17.67 -13.97
CA GLU A 2 -0.71 16.75 -15.13
C GLU A 2 0.31 15.60 -15.03
N ASN A 3 1.53 15.88 -14.56
CA ASN A 3 2.56 14.85 -14.42
C ASN A 3 2.18 13.73 -13.42
N LEU A 4 1.44 14.02 -12.34
CA LEU A 4 1.14 13.01 -11.33
C LEU A 4 0.06 12.03 -11.80
N HIS A 5 -0.91 12.49 -12.60
CA HIS A 5 -1.92 11.62 -13.20
C HIS A 5 -1.30 10.67 -14.23
N GLU A 6 -0.40 11.19 -15.07
CA GLU A 6 0.35 10.39 -16.04
C GLU A 6 1.27 9.37 -15.35
N VAL A 7 1.98 9.77 -14.29
CA VAL A 7 2.80 8.85 -13.49
C VAL A 7 1.96 7.74 -12.88
N ILE A 8 0.78 8.04 -12.32
CA ILE A 8 -0.13 7.02 -11.78
C ILE A 8 -0.57 6.04 -12.87
N ALA A 9 -0.95 6.55 -14.05
CA ALA A 9 -1.34 5.70 -15.17
C ALA A 9 -0.19 4.77 -15.63
N LEU A 10 1.04 5.29 -15.72
CA LEU A 10 2.23 4.50 -16.06
C LEU A 10 2.55 3.44 -15.00
N LYS A 11 2.40 3.77 -13.70
CA LYS A 11 2.60 2.82 -12.61
C LYS A 11 1.52 1.74 -12.58
N GLN A 12 0.27 2.08 -12.90
CA GLN A 12 -0.81 1.11 -13.07
C GLN A 12 -0.52 0.15 -14.24
N ALA A 13 -0.16 0.68 -15.41
CA ALA A 13 0.19 -0.15 -16.56
C ALA A 13 1.39 -1.08 -16.25
N SER A 14 2.39 -0.58 -15.52
CA SER A 14 3.53 -1.40 -15.08
C SER A 14 3.12 -2.53 -14.11
N LEU A 15 2.12 -2.28 -13.25
CA LEU A 15 1.57 -3.30 -12.36
C LEU A 15 0.78 -4.35 -13.14
N ASP A 16 -0.01 -3.93 -14.14
CA ASP A 16 -0.82 -4.83 -14.97
C ASP A 16 0.06 -5.79 -15.79
N LEU A 17 1.28 -5.37 -16.15
CA LEU A 17 2.28 -6.21 -16.81
C LEU A 17 2.98 -7.23 -15.89
N ARG A 18 2.81 -7.11 -14.55
CA ARG A 18 3.50 -7.97 -13.56
C ARG A 18 2.48 -8.87 -12.88
N PRO A 19 2.20 -10.10 -13.37
CA PRO A 19 1.18 -10.96 -12.79
C PRO A 19 1.49 -11.36 -11.34
N GLN A 20 0.50 -11.92 -10.65
CA GLN A 20 0.66 -12.44 -9.29
C GLN A 20 1.82 -13.45 -9.23
N GLY A 21 2.75 -13.26 -8.28
CA GLY A 21 3.97 -14.07 -8.16
C GLY A 21 5.18 -13.53 -8.95
N HIS A 22 5.03 -12.44 -9.71
CA HIS A 22 6.18 -11.76 -10.31
C HIS A 22 7.08 -11.16 -9.21
N PRO A 23 8.42 -11.33 -9.28
CA PRO A 23 9.37 -10.94 -8.25
C PRO A 23 9.53 -9.43 -8.04
N ASP A 24 8.93 -8.61 -8.90
CA ASP A 24 8.87 -7.15 -8.74
C ASP A 24 7.43 -6.61 -8.60
N ARG A 25 6.43 -7.49 -8.43
CA ARG A 25 5.04 -7.03 -8.32
C ARG A 25 4.86 -6.23 -7.03
N SER A 26 5.44 -6.69 -5.92
CA SER A 26 5.33 -6.00 -4.63
C SER A 26 5.91 -4.57 -4.71
N MET A 27 7.03 -4.42 -5.42
CA MET A 27 7.64 -3.10 -5.66
C MET A 27 6.73 -2.19 -6.52
N SER A 28 6.08 -2.72 -7.57
CA SER A 28 5.12 -1.94 -8.37
C SER A 28 3.91 -1.49 -7.56
N LEU A 29 3.36 -2.38 -6.74
CA LEU A 29 2.24 -2.08 -5.84
C LEU A 29 2.60 -0.95 -4.87
N ASN A 30 3.77 -1.03 -4.24
CA ASN A 30 4.23 0.00 -3.30
C ASN A 30 4.48 1.36 -3.99
N ASN A 31 5.08 1.35 -5.18
CA ASN A 31 5.32 2.58 -5.94
C ASN A 31 4.02 3.26 -6.36
N LEU A 32 3.01 2.50 -6.80
CA LEU A 32 1.70 3.03 -7.14
C LEU A 32 0.99 3.60 -5.89
N ALA A 33 1.03 2.86 -4.78
CA ALA A 33 0.48 3.31 -3.49
C ALA A 33 1.13 4.63 -3.02
N LEU A 34 2.44 4.80 -3.22
CA LEU A 34 3.13 6.06 -2.88
C LEU A 34 2.66 7.23 -3.75
N CYS A 35 2.49 7.03 -5.06
CA CYS A 35 1.99 8.07 -5.96
C CYS A 35 0.56 8.49 -5.58
N LEU A 36 -0.31 7.54 -5.28
CA LEU A 36 -1.69 7.81 -4.85
C LEU A 36 -1.74 8.52 -3.49
N SER A 37 -0.93 8.08 -2.51
CA SER A 37 -0.80 8.77 -1.22
C SER A 37 -0.29 10.21 -1.37
N THR A 38 0.63 10.44 -2.31
CA THR A 38 1.13 11.80 -2.60
C THR A 38 0.03 12.66 -3.21
N ARG A 39 -0.75 12.11 -4.14
CA ARG A 39 -1.89 12.82 -4.75
C ARG A 39 -2.96 13.14 -3.71
N TYR A 40 -3.24 12.20 -2.82
CA TYR A 40 -4.12 12.41 -1.68
C TYR A 40 -3.66 13.57 -0.80
N LYS A 41 -2.38 13.62 -0.41
CA LYS A 41 -1.86 14.73 0.43
C LYS A 41 -1.94 16.10 -0.22
N GLN A 42 -1.96 16.15 -1.55
CA GLN A 42 -2.03 17.41 -2.31
C GLN A 42 -3.46 17.85 -2.61
N LEU A 43 -4.37 16.91 -2.85
CA LEU A 43 -5.69 17.16 -3.40
C LEU A 43 -6.85 16.69 -2.50
N GLU A 44 -6.54 16.03 -1.39
CA GLU A 44 -7.49 15.47 -0.42
C GLU A 44 -8.53 14.51 -1.04
N ILE A 45 -8.15 13.82 -2.11
CA ILE A 45 -9.01 12.86 -2.83
C ILE A 45 -9.05 11.54 -2.07
N MET A 46 -10.08 11.32 -1.26
CA MET A 46 -10.22 10.12 -0.41
C MET A 46 -10.11 8.80 -1.19
N GLN A 47 -10.59 8.76 -2.43
CA GLN A 47 -10.49 7.59 -3.31
C GLN A 47 -9.04 7.15 -3.54
N ASP A 48 -8.09 8.09 -3.55
CA ASP A 48 -6.67 7.78 -3.70
C ASP A 48 -6.10 7.12 -2.46
N LEU A 49 -6.59 7.52 -1.29
CA LEU A 49 -6.17 6.95 -0.02
C LEU A 49 -6.72 5.54 0.16
N ASP A 50 -7.99 5.32 -0.20
CA ASP A 50 -8.58 3.98 -0.22
C ASP A 50 -7.81 3.05 -1.18
N ALA A 51 -7.52 3.52 -2.39
CA ALA A 51 -6.73 2.76 -3.36
C ALA A 51 -5.30 2.48 -2.86
N THR A 52 -4.67 3.44 -2.20
CA THR A 52 -3.34 3.26 -1.57
C THR A 52 -3.34 2.10 -0.58
N ILE A 53 -4.37 2.02 0.27
CA ILE A 53 -4.46 0.98 1.31
C ILE A 53 -4.68 -0.40 0.69
N VAL A 54 -5.55 -0.51 -0.31
CA VAL A 54 -5.79 -1.77 -1.03
C VAL A 54 -4.48 -2.29 -1.65
N LEU A 55 -3.73 -1.42 -2.33
CA LEU A 55 -2.46 -1.78 -2.96
C LEU A 55 -1.38 -2.16 -1.93
N ALA A 56 -1.31 -1.43 -0.81
CA ALA A 56 -0.38 -1.73 0.27
C ALA A 56 -0.68 -3.09 0.94
N ARG A 57 -1.97 -3.46 1.06
CA ARG A 57 -2.37 -4.79 1.54
C ARG A 57 -1.99 -5.89 0.57
N GLU A 58 -2.22 -5.68 -0.74
CA GLU A 58 -1.82 -6.67 -1.76
C GLU A 58 -0.29 -6.88 -1.76
N ALA A 59 0.48 -5.81 -1.53
CA ALA A 59 1.94 -5.90 -1.41
C ALA A 59 2.40 -6.66 -0.16
N PHE A 60 1.52 -6.85 0.83
CA PHE A 60 1.79 -7.53 2.09
C PHE A 60 1.22 -8.96 2.16
N LEU A 61 0.46 -9.40 1.14
CA LEU A 61 -0.10 -10.76 1.14
C LEU A 61 1.01 -11.81 1.33
N PRO A 62 0.84 -12.76 2.28
CA PRO A 62 1.87 -13.73 2.63
C PRO A 62 2.26 -14.53 1.39
N ARG A 63 3.52 -14.37 0.97
CA ARG A 63 4.10 -15.12 -0.15
C ARG A 63 4.78 -16.40 0.38
N PRO A 64 4.87 -17.46 -0.45
CA PRO A 64 5.53 -18.70 -0.08
C PRO A 64 6.95 -18.46 0.46
N GLN A 65 7.35 -19.26 1.45
CA GLN A 65 8.66 -19.19 2.08
C GLN A 65 9.77 -19.32 1.01
N GLY A 66 10.71 -18.37 0.98
CA GLY A 66 11.79 -18.31 -0.02
C GLY A 66 11.57 -17.36 -1.21
N HIS A 67 10.44 -16.64 -1.27
CA HIS A 67 10.24 -15.65 -2.32
C HIS A 67 11.11 -14.39 -2.11
N PRO A 68 11.89 -13.94 -3.11
CA PRO A 68 12.82 -12.81 -2.98
C PRO A 68 12.13 -11.46 -2.69
N ASP A 69 10.82 -11.39 -2.92
CA ASP A 69 10.00 -10.17 -2.87
C ASP A 69 9.17 -10.04 -1.56
N ARG A 70 9.60 -10.67 -0.45
CA ARG A 70 8.98 -10.55 0.90
C ARG A 70 9.28 -9.20 1.59
N SER A 71 9.75 -8.20 0.84
CA SER A 71 10.47 -7.04 1.38
C SER A 71 9.68 -5.73 1.40
N THR A 72 8.36 -5.74 1.28
CA THR A 72 7.60 -4.51 1.55
C THR A 72 7.65 -4.23 3.05
N PRO A 73 8.29 -3.14 3.52
CA PRO A 73 8.43 -2.91 4.96
C PRO A 73 7.03 -2.69 5.57
N PRO A 74 6.65 -3.41 6.63
CA PRO A 74 5.34 -3.29 7.29
C PRO A 74 5.01 -1.84 7.71
N ASP A 75 6.04 -1.01 7.90
CA ASP A 75 5.93 0.42 8.24
C ASP A 75 5.18 1.25 7.18
N THR A 76 5.10 0.78 5.94
CA THR A 76 4.46 1.54 4.84
C THR A 76 2.93 1.47 4.91
N LEU A 77 2.37 0.29 5.19
CA LEU A 77 0.93 0.12 5.37
C LEU A 77 0.44 0.88 6.60
N ALA A 78 1.15 0.76 7.72
CA ALA A 78 0.82 1.46 8.96
C ALA A 78 0.79 2.99 8.78
N ARG A 79 1.74 3.54 8.01
CA ARG A 79 1.77 4.97 7.68
C ARG A 79 0.53 5.42 6.90
N TYR A 80 0.07 4.64 5.93
CA TYR A 80 -1.13 4.99 5.14
C TYR A 80 -2.42 4.91 5.96
N LEU A 81 -2.54 3.89 6.83
CA LEU A 81 -3.65 3.79 7.77
C LEU A 81 -3.67 4.98 8.75
N CYS A 82 -2.50 5.41 9.23
CA CYS A 82 -2.39 6.62 10.06
C CYS A 82 -2.82 7.89 9.30
N ASP A 83 -2.43 8.03 8.02
CA ASP A 83 -2.83 9.16 7.19
C ASP A 83 -4.35 9.19 6.98
N ARG A 84 -5.02 8.03 6.82
CA ARG A 84 -6.49 7.94 6.74
C ARG A 84 -7.18 8.30 8.05
N PHE A 85 -6.75 7.71 9.16
CA PHE A 85 -7.30 8.01 10.48
C PHE A 85 -7.25 9.52 10.82
N ARG A 86 -6.15 10.19 10.46
CA ARG A 86 -5.99 11.64 10.67
C ARG A 86 -6.98 12.47 9.88
N SER A 87 -7.39 11.99 8.70
CA SER A 87 -8.23 12.74 7.78
C SER A 87 -9.72 12.41 7.88
N THR A 88 -10.08 11.20 8.27
CA THR A 88 -11.49 10.80 8.46
C THR A 88 -11.96 11.02 9.90
N ARG A 89 -11.05 11.01 10.89
CA ARG A 89 -11.38 10.88 12.33
C ARG A 89 -12.38 9.73 12.63
N GLN A 90 -12.44 8.72 11.77
CA GLN A 90 -13.32 7.57 11.93
C GLN A 90 -12.63 6.52 12.82
N LEU A 91 -13.37 6.01 13.81
CA LEU A 91 -12.88 5.05 14.80
C LEU A 91 -12.64 3.66 14.18
N GLU A 92 -13.28 3.34 13.06
CA GLU A 92 -13.09 2.07 12.35
C GLU A 92 -11.64 1.84 11.85
N ASP A 93 -10.90 2.92 11.56
CA ASP A 93 -9.49 2.81 11.12
C ASP A 93 -8.53 2.43 12.27
N GLN A 94 -8.92 2.62 13.55
CA GLN A 94 -8.09 2.29 14.71
C GLN A 94 -7.96 0.78 14.94
N GLU A 95 -9.07 0.04 14.91
CA GLU A 95 -9.03 -1.42 15.07
C GLU A 95 -8.23 -2.08 13.94
N GLU A 96 -8.37 -1.58 12.72
CA GLU A 96 -7.65 -2.10 11.56
C GLU A 96 -6.14 -1.78 11.61
N LEU A 97 -5.76 -0.60 12.13
CA LEU A 97 -4.37 -0.25 12.43
C LEU A 97 -3.76 -1.25 13.43
N PHE A 98 -4.43 -1.49 14.56
CA PHE A 98 -3.95 -2.43 15.58
C PHE A 98 -3.84 -3.86 15.04
N SER A 99 -4.82 -4.31 14.25
CA SER A 99 -4.79 -5.64 13.63
C SER A 99 -3.64 -5.79 12.62
N SER A 100 -3.35 -4.76 11.83
CA SER A 100 -2.24 -4.80 10.85
C SER A 100 -0.86 -4.86 11.53
N TYR A 101 -0.68 -4.13 12.63
CA TYR A 101 0.53 -4.23 13.44
C TYR A 101 0.66 -5.61 14.09
N ALA A 102 -0.43 -6.17 14.65
CA ALA A 102 -0.42 -7.50 15.26
C ALA A 102 0.00 -8.60 14.26
N GLN A 103 -0.57 -8.61 13.04
CA GLN A 103 -0.17 -9.55 11.99
C GLN A 103 1.30 -9.38 11.58
N ALA A 104 1.77 -8.14 11.47
CA ALA A 104 3.18 -7.87 11.15
C ALA A 104 4.14 -8.35 12.24
N PHE A 105 3.75 -8.30 13.51
CA PHE A 105 4.52 -8.86 14.63
C PHE A 105 4.52 -10.39 14.62
N GLU A 106 3.37 -11.04 14.41
CA GLU A 106 3.30 -12.51 14.30
C GLU A 106 4.11 -13.07 13.13
N LEU A 107 4.11 -12.40 11.99
CA LEU A 107 4.90 -12.80 10.81
C LEU A 107 6.41 -12.61 10.98
N ARG A 108 6.86 -11.85 11.99
CA ARG A 108 8.27 -11.61 12.31
C ARG A 108 8.85 -12.64 13.28
N GLU A 109 7.98 -13.37 13.99
CA GLU A 109 8.31 -14.41 14.98
C GLU A 109 8.29 -15.83 14.37
N GLN A 110 8.09 -15.97 13.05
CA GLN A 110 8.13 -17.24 12.29
C GLN A 110 9.27 -17.27 11.26
#